data_AF-A0A5K7Z7Q3-F1
#
_entry.id   AF-A0A5K7Z7Q3-F1
#
_cell.length_a   1.000
_cell.length_b   1.000
_cell.length_c   1.000
_cell.angle_alpha   90.00
_cell.angle_beta   90.00
_cell.angle_gamma   90.00
#
_symmetry.space_group_name_H-M   'P 1'
#
loop_
_entity.id
_entity.type
_entity.pdbx_description
1 polymer ?
#
loop_
_entity_poly.entity_id
_entity_poly.type
_entity_poly.pdbx_seq_one_letter_code
_entity_poly.pdbx_strand_id
1 'polypeptide(L)'
;MRLIFLVLFVFVYFTVPAMAEETAINVPDTDVSVQSDDKASEPKSKSSPWLAVPMVSSDPKVGTSAGGMVGYLFKLDPDSTSSMLGVGGTYSTTDSLLGGVFLRTYWDQDSKRFIFFGGGGKIENDYEDFLGSGLPAQTTDNMKVLQARYLQKVKGKWFAGVKGTYTNYLISSEDGNVNNALDSLGLTGFDSVALGLIAMYDSRNNQNSPSEGIRLNLENFAYREALGGEENFDVYTMKYRHYLPHGNGHVLGLQG
;
A
#
# COMPACT_ATOMS: atom_id res chain seq x y z
N MET A 1 -7.71 -24.87 -26.91
CA MET A 1 -6.91 -24.98 -25.67
C MET A 1 -6.96 -23.62 -25.02
N ARG A 2 -7.73 -23.44 -23.93
CA ARG A 2 -7.83 -22.13 -23.24
C ARG A 2 -6.62 -22.01 -22.31
N LEU A 3 -5.64 -21.20 -22.67
CA LEU A 3 -4.55 -20.82 -21.77
C LEU A 3 -5.18 -20.00 -20.62
N ILE A 4 -5.02 -20.50 -19.40
CA ILE A 4 -5.36 -19.77 -18.18
C ILE A 4 -4.23 -18.76 -17.98
N PHE A 5 -4.47 -17.49 -18.28
CA PHE A 5 -3.54 -16.41 -17.98
C PHE A 5 -3.47 -16.23 -16.47
N LEU A 6 -2.34 -16.64 -15.87
CA LEU A 6 -2.00 -16.29 -14.49
C LEU A 6 -1.43 -14.86 -14.49
N VAL A 7 -2.31 -13.85 -14.46
CA VAL A 7 -1.89 -12.46 -14.29
C VAL A 7 -1.52 -12.24 -12.83
N LEU A 8 -0.22 -12.16 -12.54
CA LEU A 8 0.30 -11.91 -11.20
C LEU A 8 0.16 -10.41 -10.87
N PHE A 9 -0.93 -10.04 -10.18
CA PHE A 9 -1.09 -8.69 -9.66
C PHE A 9 -0.17 -8.48 -8.45
N VAL A 10 0.92 -7.74 -8.62
CA VAL A 10 1.75 -7.25 -7.52
C VAL A 10 0.95 -6.18 -6.76
N PHE A 11 0.23 -6.58 -5.72
CA PHE A 11 -0.34 -5.64 -4.76
C PHE A 11 0.75 -5.14 -3.82
N VAL A 12 1.30 -3.96 -4.07
CA VAL A 12 2.14 -3.27 -3.09
C VAL A 12 1.25 -2.78 -1.95
N TYR A 13 1.16 -3.58 -0.88
CA TYR A 13 0.54 -3.15 0.37
C TYR A 13 1.58 -2.44 1.23
N PHE A 14 1.51 -1.12 1.34
CA PHE A 14 2.16 -0.42 2.43
C PHE A 14 1.36 -0.65 3.71
N THR A 15 1.66 -1.74 4.43
CA THR A 15 1.32 -1.88 5.84
C THR A 15 2.50 -1.38 6.65
N VAL A 16 2.37 -0.20 7.27
CA VAL A 16 3.27 0.19 8.35
C VAL A 16 2.89 -0.69 9.55
N PRO A 17 3.77 -1.58 10.05
CA PRO A 17 3.50 -2.27 11.30
C PRO A 17 3.47 -1.21 12.43
N ALA A 18 2.44 -1.27 13.27
CA ALA A 18 2.42 -0.51 14.50
C ALA A 18 3.45 -1.12 15.46
N MET A 19 4.67 -0.57 15.50
CA MET A 19 5.58 -0.78 16.62
C MET A 19 5.17 0.21 17.71
N ALA A 20 4.36 -0.25 18.65
CA ALA A 20 4.19 0.40 19.93
C ALA A 20 5.07 -0.35 20.94
N GLU A 21 6.23 0.22 21.27
CA GLU A 21 6.98 -0.17 22.45
C GLU A 21 6.70 0.90 23.51
N GLU A 22 5.73 0.61 24.37
CA GLU A 22 5.48 1.41 25.57
C GLU A 22 6.43 0.89 26.66
N THR A 23 7.56 1.56 26.84
CA THR A 23 8.44 1.30 27.98
C THR A 23 7.74 1.76 29.25
N ALA A 24 7.11 0.83 29.96
CA ALA A 24 6.58 1.04 31.30
C ALA A 24 7.75 1.31 32.27
N ILE A 25 7.91 2.57 32.70
CA ILE A 25 8.79 2.90 33.82
C ILE A 25 8.04 2.57 35.11
N ASN A 26 8.54 1.56 35.82
CA ASN A 26 8.09 1.19 37.15
C ASN A 26 8.59 2.23 38.16
N VAL A 27 7.70 3.04 38.72
CA VAL A 27 8.02 3.98 39.81
C VAL A 27 7.41 3.43 41.11
N PRO A 28 8.19 3.21 42.17
CA PRO A 28 7.66 2.71 43.43
C PRO A 28 6.79 3.77 44.13
N ASP A 29 5.70 3.32 44.74
CA ASP A 29 4.82 4.13 45.59
C ASP A 29 5.62 4.86 46.67
N THR A 30 5.52 6.19 46.71
CA THR A 30 5.80 6.95 47.92
C THR A 30 4.75 8.05 48.06
N ASP A 31 3.90 7.86 49.07
CA ASP A 31 2.85 8.75 49.53
C ASP A 31 3.47 10.02 50.14
N VAL A 32 3.25 11.20 49.54
CA VAL A 32 3.28 12.49 50.27
C VAL A 32 2.24 13.43 49.66
N SER A 33 1.35 13.90 50.53
CA SER A 33 0.21 14.77 50.25
C SER A 33 0.53 16.27 50.28
N VAL A 34 -0.22 17.01 49.45
CA VAL A 34 -0.56 18.46 49.50
C VAL A 34 0.53 19.47 49.08
N GLN A 35 0.33 20.21 47.97
CA GLN A 35 -0.26 21.57 47.96
C GLN A 35 -0.40 22.10 46.52
N SER A 36 -1.48 22.85 46.30
CA SER A 36 -1.89 23.51 45.07
C SER A 36 -0.95 24.66 44.69
N ASP A 37 -0.40 24.62 43.48
CA ASP A 37 0.14 25.78 42.78
C ASP A 37 -0.25 25.70 41.30
N ASP A 38 -0.82 26.79 40.80
CA ASP A 38 -1.17 27.04 39.40
C ASP A 38 0.03 26.80 38.47
N LYS A 39 0.11 25.61 37.88
CA LYS A 39 1.05 25.36 36.78
C LYS A 39 0.39 25.72 35.46
N ALA A 40 0.88 26.83 34.91
CA ALA A 40 0.80 27.20 33.50
C ALA A 40 0.78 25.96 32.60
N SER A 41 -0.23 25.89 31.73
CA SER A 41 -0.36 24.88 30.70
C SER A 41 0.96 24.75 29.94
N GLU A 42 1.67 23.65 30.12
CA GLU A 42 2.84 23.33 29.31
C GLU A 42 2.45 23.44 27.84
N PRO A 43 3.23 24.16 27.00
CA PRO A 43 2.94 24.22 25.59
C PRO A 43 3.01 22.80 25.05
N LYS A 44 1.85 22.27 24.58
CA LYS A 44 1.78 20.99 23.89
C LYS A 44 2.86 21.00 22.80
N SER A 45 3.93 20.24 23.03
CA SER A 45 5.00 20.03 22.06
C SER A 45 4.36 19.63 20.75
N LYS A 46 4.41 20.52 19.77
CA LYS A 46 3.78 20.30 18.47
C LYS A 46 4.61 19.21 17.80
N SER A 47 4.07 17.99 17.73
CA SER A 47 4.80 16.87 17.12
C SER A 47 5.22 17.25 15.69
N SER A 48 6.41 16.82 15.29
CA SER A 48 6.90 17.05 13.93
C SER A 48 5.90 16.51 12.89
N PRO A 49 5.61 17.25 11.81
CA PRO A 49 4.79 16.76 10.71
C PRO A 49 5.55 15.79 9.80
N TRP A 50 6.85 15.63 9.99
CA TRP A 50 7.70 14.76 9.18
C TRP A 50 7.77 13.36 9.77
N LEU A 51 7.66 12.36 8.90
CA LEU A 51 7.87 10.95 9.19
C LEU A 51 9.01 10.44 8.32
N ALA A 52 9.96 9.73 8.92
CA ALA A 52 10.98 8.98 8.21
C ALA A 52 10.92 7.54 8.70
N VAL A 53 10.75 6.59 7.79
CA VAL A 53 10.60 5.17 8.12
C VAL A 53 11.64 4.37 7.33
N PRO A 54 12.65 3.77 7.98
CA PRO A 54 13.52 2.82 7.32
C PRO A 54 12.73 1.57 6.96
N MET A 55 13.05 0.96 5.83
CA MET A 55 12.39 -0.25 5.36
C MET A 55 13.43 -1.32 5.07
N VAL A 56 13.22 -2.52 5.63
CA VAL A 56 13.97 -3.73 5.30
C VAL A 56 12.96 -4.84 5.11
N SER A 57 13.12 -5.62 4.04
CA SER A 57 12.27 -6.76 3.73
C SER A 57 13.06 -7.89 3.09
N SER A 58 12.52 -9.09 3.10
CA SER A 58 13.08 -10.23 2.37
C SER A 58 11.94 -10.96 1.68
N ASP A 59 12.07 -11.15 0.37
CA ASP A 59 11.07 -11.78 -0.49
C ASP A 59 11.75 -12.76 -1.46
N PRO A 60 11.13 -13.92 -1.79
CA PRO A 60 11.73 -14.87 -2.71
C PRO A 60 12.03 -14.33 -4.11
N LYS A 61 11.28 -13.34 -4.60
CA LYS A 61 11.44 -12.78 -5.96
C LYS A 61 12.57 -11.75 -6.04
N VAL A 62 12.66 -10.86 -5.05
CA VAL A 62 13.61 -9.73 -5.08
C VAL A 62 14.74 -9.84 -4.05
N GLY A 63 14.82 -10.95 -3.33
CA GLY A 63 15.81 -11.15 -2.27
C GLY A 63 15.62 -10.19 -1.09
N THR A 64 16.72 -9.85 -0.41
CA THR A 64 16.71 -8.91 0.71
C THR A 64 16.77 -7.49 0.18
N SER A 65 15.83 -6.64 0.61
CA SER A 65 15.72 -5.25 0.19
C SER A 65 15.92 -4.31 1.38
N ALA A 66 16.57 -3.17 1.13
CA ALA A 66 16.73 -2.08 2.08
C ALA A 66 16.41 -0.74 1.42
N GLY A 67 15.87 0.19 2.21
CA GLY A 67 15.54 1.53 1.75
C GLY A 67 14.77 2.30 2.80
N GLY A 68 13.88 3.17 2.35
CA GLY A 68 13.08 3.96 3.27
C GLY A 68 12.08 4.86 2.58
N MET A 69 11.27 5.52 3.40
CA MET A 69 10.30 6.51 2.97
C MET A 69 10.37 7.75 3.86
N VAL A 70 10.14 8.90 3.25
CA VAL A 70 9.92 10.17 3.93
C VAL A 70 8.51 10.62 3.61
N GLY A 71 7.80 11.12 4.61
CA GLY A 71 6.45 11.64 4.46
C GLY A 71 6.20 12.90 5.26
N TYR A 72 5.27 13.70 4.75
CA TYR A 72 4.81 14.93 5.35
C TYR A 72 3.32 14.82 5.67
N LEU A 73 2.97 15.05 6.94
CA LEU A 73 1.60 15.06 7.45
C LEU A 73 1.03 16.48 7.44
N PHE A 74 -0.20 16.61 6.97
CA PHE A 74 -0.92 17.89 6.93
C PHE A 74 -2.42 17.68 7.13
N LYS A 75 -3.15 18.75 7.46
CA LYS A 75 -4.62 18.75 7.56
C LYS A 75 -5.22 19.65 6.50
N LEU A 76 -6.28 19.19 5.85
CA LEU A 76 -7.07 20.01 4.91
C LEU A 76 -8.21 20.75 5.61
N ASP A 77 -8.70 20.20 6.73
CA ASP A 77 -9.58 20.87 7.69
C ASP A 77 -9.31 20.36 9.12
N PRO A 78 -9.72 21.11 10.16
CA PRO A 78 -9.36 20.79 11.55
C PRO A 78 -9.89 19.44 12.05
N ASP A 79 -11.07 19.04 11.58
CA ASP A 79 -11.83 17.90 12.08
C ASP A 79 -11.51 16.59 11.34
N SER A 80 -10.74 16.65 10.26
CA SER A 80 -10.31 15.48 9.50
C SER A 80 -9.03 14.84 10.04
N THR A 81 -8.89 13.55 9.73
CA THR A 81 -7.66 12.77 9.83
C THR A 81 -6.53 13.46 9.08
N SER A 82 -5.31 13.41 9.61
CA SER A 82 -4.14 13.94 8.91
C SER A 82 -3.93 13.26 7.55
N SER A 83 -3.92 14.08 6.52
CA SER A 83 -3.48 13.76 5.16
C SER A 83 -1.96 13.53 5.14
N MET A 84 -1.46 12.84 4.12
CA MET A 84 -0.04 12.53 3.99
C MET A 84 0.39 12.51 2.52
N LEU A 85 1.50 13.17 2.24
CA LEU A 85 2.29 13.01 1.01
C LEU A 85 3.57 12.26 1.41
N GLY A 86 3.98 11.27 0.65
CA GLY A 86 5.23 10.59 0.88
C GLY A 86 5.91 10.13 -0.40
N VAL A 87 7.21 9.89 -0.26
CA VAL A 87 8.09 9.36 -1.30
C VAL A 87 8.99 8.31 -0.67
N GLY A 88 9.33 7.28 -1.42
CA GLY A 88 10.23 6.26 -0.94
C GLY A 88 10.72 5.34 -2.04
N GLY A 89 11.65 4.47 -1.67
CA GLY A 89 12.19 3.44 -2.54
C GLY A 89 13.05 2.45 -1.78
N THR A 90 13.34 1.34 -2.45
CA THR A 90 14.12 0.22 -1.93
C THR A 90 15.02 -0.32 -3.02
N TYR A 91 16.21 -0.75 -2.61
CA TYR A 91 17.17 -1.48 -3.43
C TYR A 91 17.38 -2.87 -2.83
N SER A 92 17.56 -3.89 -3.67
CA SER A 92 17.68 -5.26 -3.21
C SER A 92 19.01 -5.92 -3.55
N THR A 93 19.27 -7.06 -2.92
CA THR A 93 20.42 -7.92 -3.22
C THR A 93 20.35 -8.57 -4.61
N THR A 94 19.18 -8.54 -5.27
CA THR A 94 19.05 -8.95 -6.67
C THR A 94 19.24 -7.77 -7.63
N ASP A 95 19.77 -6.63 -7.17
CA ASP A 95 19.90 -5.40 -7.97
C ASP A 95 18.56 -4.83 -8.49
N SER A 96 17.46 -5.19 -7.81
CA SER A 96 16.14 -4.62 -8.08
C SER A 96 15.98 -3.27 -7.40
N LEU A 97 15.39 -2.30 -8.10
CA LEU A 97 15.10 -0.96 -7.61
C LEU A 97 13.62 -0.66 -7.74
N LEU A 98 12.95 -0.38 -6.63
CA LEU A 98 11.55 0.03 -6.59
C LEU A 98 11.42 1.42 -5.97
N GLY A 99 10.46 2.22 -6.43
CA GLY A 99 10.21 3.52 -5.84
C GLY A 99 8.85 4.10 -6.21
N GLY A 100 8.46 5.15 -5.50
CA GLY A 100 7.23 5.86 -5.80
C GLY A 100 6.90 6.99 -4.85
N VAL A 101 5.83 7.68 -5.20
CA VAL A 101 5.17 8.72 -4.42
C VAL A 101 3.75 8.28 -4.11
N PHE A 102 3.24 8.70 -2.96
CA PHE A 102 1.84 8.50 -2.60
C PHE A 102 1.27 9.74 -1.94
N LEU A 103 -0.02 9.96 -2.19
CA LEU A 103 -0.81 11.00 -1.56
C LEU A 103 -2.06 10.35 -1.01
N ARG A 104 -2.37 10.61 0.25
CA ARG A 104 -3.68 10.34 0.84
C ARG A 104 -4.21 11.62 1.45
N THR A 105 -5.42 12.00 1.07
CA THR A 105 -6.08 13.17 1.62
C THR A 105 -7.41 12.80 2.22
N TYR A 106 -7.73 13.51 3.29
CA TYR A 106 -9.00 13.44 4.00
C TYR A 106 -9.47 14.87 4.22
N TRP A 107 -10.72 15.12 3.86
CA TRP A 107 -11.34 16.42 4.09
C TRP A 107 -12.84 16.31 4.30
N ASP A 108 -13.45 17.42 4.69
CA ASP A 108 -14.87 17.55 4.95
C ASP A 108 -15.30 16.58 6.08
N GLN A 109 -14.60 16.69 7.23
CA GLN A 109 -14.79 15.82 8.40
C GLN A 109 -14.65 14.33 8.06
N ASP A 110 -13.58 13.99 7.34
CA ASP A 110 -13.29 12.65 6.79
C ASP A 110 -14.37 12.09 5.84
N SER A 111 -15.33 12.92 5.40
CA SER A 111 -16.38 12.47 4.49
C SER A 111 -15.88 12.31 3.07
N LYS A 112 -14.78 12.97 2.69
CA LYS A 112 -14.16 12.84 1.37
C LYS A 112 -12.72 12.39 1.49
N ARG A 113 -12.34 11.47 0.60
CA ARG A 113 -11.03 10.81 0.60
C ARG A 113 -10.50 10.72 -0.80
N PHE A 114 -9.25 11.07 -1.00
CA PHE A 114 -8.55 10.87 -2.26
C PHE A 114 -7.22 10.19 -1.99
N ILE A 115 -6.92 9.17 -2.77
CA ILE A 115 -5.68 8.42 -2.65
C ILE A 115 -5.09 8.32 -4.04
N PHE A 116 -3.81 8.65 -4.14
CA PHE A 116 -3.01 8.54 -5.33
C PHE A 116 -1.71 7.80 -5.01
N PHE A 117 -1.28 6.97 -5.94
CA PHE A 117 0.04 6.34 -5.94
C PHE A 117 0.60 6.45 -7.35
N GLY A 118 1.87 6.82 -7.45
CA GLY A 118 2.63 6.75 -8.69
C GLY A 118 3.99 6.19 -8.39
N GLY A 119 4.41 5.17 -9.13
CA GLY A 119 5.67 4.51 -8.86
C GLY A 119 6.03 3.50 -9.94
N GLY A 120 7.08 2.75 -9.67
CA GLY A 120 7.61 1.80 -10.61
C GLY A 120 8.98 1.31 -10.18
N GLY A 121 9.63 0.59 -11.08
CA GLY A 121 10.94 0.08 -10.81
C GLY A 121 11.42 -0.93 -11.84
N LYS A 122 12.63 -1.40 -11.56
CA LYS A 122 13.33 -2.46 -12.27
C LYS A 122 13.41 -3.65 -11.33
N ILE A 123 12.91 -4.80 -11.74
CA ILE A 123 13.00 -6.05 -11.00
C ILE A 123 13.85 -7.00 -11.80
N GLU A 124 14.95 -7.46 -11.20
CA GLU A 124 15.76 -8.52 -11.77
C GLU A 124 15.28 -9.85 -11.21
N ASN A 125 15.05 -10.80 -12.12
CA ASN A 125 14.62 -12.14 -11.80
C ASN A 125 15.68 -13.12 -12.27
N ASP A 126 15.97 -14.10 -11.42
CA ASP A 126 16.75 -15.27 -11.77
C ASP A 126 15.87 -16.51 -11.57
N TYR A 127 15.64 -17.24 -12.66
CA TYR A 127 14.82 -18.45 -12.68
C TYR A 127 15.73 -19.65 -12.87
N GLU A 128 15.63 -20.63 -11.97
CA GLU A 128 16.29 -21.94 -12.13
C GLU A 128 15.57 -22.83 -13.15
N ASP A 129 14.25 -22.66 -13.27
CA ASP A 129 13.39 -23.38 -14.20
C ASP A 129 12.37 -22.42 -14.82
N PHE A 130 12.77 -21.78 -15.91
CA PHE A 130 11.95 -20.80 -16.59
C PHE A 130 10.77 -21.47 -17.30
N LEU A 131 9.56 -21.13 -16.87
CA LEU A 131 8.29 -21.65 -17.41
C LEU A 131 8.16 -23.19 -17.39
N GLY A 132 8.89 -23.89 -16.51
CA GLY A 132 8.85 -25.35 -16.43
C GLY A 132 9.62 -26.04 -17.57
N SER A 133 10.56 -25.35 -18.21
CA SER A 133 11.40 -25.87 -19.30
C SER A 133 12.59 -26.72 -18.84
N GLY A 134 12.92 -26.68 -17.55
CA GLY A 134 14.15 -27.21 -16.97
C GLY A 134 15.40 -26.39 -17.28
N LEU A 135 15.24 -25.18 -17.85
CA LEU A 135 16.34 -24.29 -18.21
C LEU A 135 16.31 -23.02 -17.33
N PRO A 136 17.47 -22.52 -16.90
CA PRO A 136 17.52 -21.27 -16.20
C PRO A 136 17.28 -20.08 -17.15
N ALA A 137 16.77 -18.98 -16.62
CA ALA A 137 16.67 -17.72 -17.35
C ALA A 137 16.79 -16.52 -16.42
N GLN A 138 17.39 -15.45 -16.92
CA GLN A 138 17.43 -14.16 -16.25
C GLN A 138 16.57 -13.16 -17.02
N THR A 139 15.66 -12.48 -16.32
CA THR A 139 14.82 -11.45 -16.92
C THR A 139 14.83 -10.17 -16.09
N THR A 140 14.78 -9.05 -16.79
CA THR A 140 14.54 -7.73 -16.24
C THR A 140 13.12 -7.31 -16.52
N ASP A 141 12.38 -7.03 -15.46
CA ASP A 141 11.02 -6.50 -15.54
C ASP A 141 11.04 -4.99 -15.21
N ASN A 142 10.57 -4.16 -16.13
CA ASN A 142 10.38 -2.74 -15.91
C ASN A 142 8.89 -2.45 -15.72
N MET A 143 8.54 -1.79 -14.62
CA MET A 143 7.14 -1.50 -14.30
C MET A 143 6.93 -0.02 -14.01
N LYS A 144 5.80 0.53 -14.47
CA LYS A 144 5.26 1.83 -14.07
C LYS A 144 3.79 1.66 -13.70
N VAL A 145 3.40 2.25 -12.57
CA VAL A 145 2.03 2.20 -12.08
C VAL A 145 1.59 3.60 -11.69
N LEU A 146 0.39 3.97 -12.14
CA LEU A 146 -0.36 5.12 -11.64
C LEU A 146 -1.71 4.61 -11.16
N GLN A 147 -2.09 4.93 -9.93
CA GLN A 147 -3.40 4.59 -9.40
C GLN A 147 -3.98 5.76 -8.63
N ALA A 148 -5.27 6.02 -8.85
CA ALA A 148 -6.01 7.01 -8.11
C ALA A 148 -7.37 6.46 -7.70
N ARG A 149 -7.88 6.94 -6.55
CA ARG A 149 -9.26 6.71 -6.14
C ARG A 149 -9.80 7.88 -5.35
N TYR A 150 -11.07 8.16 -5.56
CA TYR A 150 -11.85 9.11 -4.79
C TYR A 150 -12.99 8.35 -4.08
N LEU A 151 -13.23 8.65 -2.81
CA LEU A 151 -14.37 8.14 -2.06
C LEU A 151 -15.10 9.27 -1.35
N GLN A 152 -16.42 9.20 -1.36
CA GLN A 152 -17.30 10.09 -0.63
C GLN A 152 -18.20 9.29 0.31
N LYS A 153 -18.38 9.78 1.53
CA LYS A 153 -19.28 9.23 2.53
C LYS A 153 -20.70 9.42 2.06
N VAL A 154 -21.46 8.33 2.05
CA VAL A 154 -22.85 8.32 1.60
C VAL A 154 -23.80 8.27 2.80
N LYS A 155 -23.54 7.37 3.75
CA LYS A 155 -24.38 7.21 4.95
C LYS A 155 -23.61 6.52 6.08
N GLY A 156 -23.71 7.06 7.30
CA GLY A 156 -23.12 6.42 8.48
C GLY A 156 -21.61 6.23 8.33
N LYS A 157 -21.15 4.98 8.18
CA LYS A 157 -19.74 4.63 7.96
C LYS A 157 -19.46 4.10 6.54
N TRP A 158 -20.42 4.23 5.64
CA TRP A 158 -20.33 3.81 4.24
C TRP A 158 -19.84 4.94 3.34
N PHE A 159 -18.96 4.57 2.42
CA PHE A 159 -18.37 5.39 1.38
C PHE A 159 -18.60 4.71 0.02
N ALA A 160 -18.76 5.51 -1.01
CA ALA A 160 -18.78 5.07 -2.39
C ALA A 160 -17.89 5.99 -3.24
N GLY A 161 -17.39 5.48 -4.36
CA GLY A 161 -16.59 6.31 -5.25
C GLY A 161 -16.06 5.57 -6.46
N VAL A 162 -15.08 6.20 -7.10
CA VAL A 162 -14.50 5.78 -8.37
C VAL A 162 -12.99 5.61 -8.22
N LYS A 163 -12.42 4.76 -9.07
CA LYS A 163 -10.98 4.49 -9.10
C LYS A 163 -10.51 4.27 -10.52
N GLY A 164 -9.23 4.50 -10.74
CA GLY A 164 -8.55 4.25 -12.01
C GLY A 164 -7.14 3.78 -11.78
N THR A 165 -6.63 2.97 -12.71
CA THR A 165 -5.25 2.52 -12.71
C THR A 165 -4.71 2.47 -14.13
N TYR A 166 -3.45 2.82 -14.27
CA TYR A 166 -2.62 2.56 -15.44
C TYR A 166 -1.42 1.77 -14.96
N THR A 167 -1.11 0.67 -15.66
CA THR A 167 0.09 -0.12 -15.43
C THR A 167 0.72 -0.45 -16.76
N ASN A 168 2.01 -0.14 -16.88
CA ASN A 168 2.87 -0.59 -17.96
C ASN A 168 3.90 -1.55 -17.37
N TYR A 169 4.00 -2.74 -17.96
CA TYR A 169 4.95 -3.78 -17.59
C TYR A 169 5.73 -4.20 -18.84
N LEU A 170 7.04 -4.30 -18.75
CA LEU A 170 7.91 -4.76 -19.84
C LEU A 170 8.84 -5.84 -19.29
N ILE A 171 8.98 -6.96 -19.99
CA ILE A 171 9.88 -8.05 -19.65
C ILE A 171 10.92 -8.16 -20.75
N SER A 172 12.18 -8.28 -20.35
CA SER A 172 13.31 -8.44 -21.28
C SER A 172 14.37 -9.35 -20.67
N SER A 173 15.24 -9.93 -21.50
CA SER A 173 16.42 -10.70 -21.09
C SER A 173 17.66 -10.19 -21.84
N GLU A 174 18.85 -10.40 -21.28
CA GLU A 174 20.10 -10.19 -22.03
C GLU A 174 20.38 -11.34 -23.01
N ASP A 175 19.78 -12.52 -22.80
CA ASP A 175 19.87 -13.66 -23.72
C ASP A 175 18.85 -13.51 -24.86
N GLY A 176 19.37 -13.41 -26.09
CA GLY A 176 18.56 -13.30 -27.31
C GLY A 176 17.63 -14.49 -27.54
N ASN A 177 17.97 -15.70 -27.10
CA ASN A 177 17.11 -16.87 -27.22
C ASN A 177 15.92 -16.80 -26.26
N VAL A 178 16.15 -16.32 -25.03
CA VAL A 178 15.08 -16.08 -24.05
C VAL A 178 14.16 -14.98 -24.55
N ASN A 179 14.69 -13.89 -25.11
CA ASN A 179 13.86 -12.85 -25.73
C ASN A 179 12.99 -13.37 -26.87
N ASN A 180 13.54 -14.19 -27.76
CA ASN A 180 12.75 -14.79 -28.85
C ASN A 180 11.65 -15.72 -28.31
N ALA A 181 11.91 -16.44 -27.23
CA ALA A 181 10.92 -17.27 -26.56
C ALA A 181 9.82 -16.42 -25.89
N LEU A 182 10.20 -15.35 -25.19
CA LEU A 182 9.25 -14.39 -24.59
C LEU A 182 8.33 -13.78 -25.64
N ASP A 183 8.90 -13.32 -26.77
CA ASP A 183 8.15 -12.74 -27.89
C ASP A 183 7.17 -13.75 -28.51
N SER A 184 7.64 -14.98 -28.77
CA SER A 184 6.80 -16.05 -29.31
C SER A 184 5.62 -16.44 -28.40
N LEU A 185 5.75 -16.19 -27.09
CA LEU A 185 4.74 -16.47 -26.07
C LEU A 185 3.87 -15.25 -25.72
N GLY A 186 4.16 -14.07 -26.29
CA GLY A 186 3.49 -12.82 -25.93
C GLY A 186 3.78 -12.36 -24.49
N LEU A 187 4.94 -12.73 -23.95
CA LEU A 187 5.39 -12.42 -22.58
C LEU A 187 6.37 -11.25 -22.54
N THR A 188 6.29 -10.33 -23.49
CA THR A 188 7.19 -9.16 -23.58
C THR A 188 6.75 -8.01 -22.68
N GLY A 189 5.53 -8.06 -22.14
CA GLY A 189 4.96 -6.97 -21.35
C GLY A 189 3.47 -6.79 -21.62
N PHE A 190 2.87 -5.81 -20.95
CA PHE A 190 1.50 -5.37 -21.22
C PHE A 190 1.26 -3.94 -20.74
N ASP A 191 0.50 -3.18 -21.51
CA ASP A 191 -0.20 -1.97 -21.09
C ASP A 191 -1.61 -2.29 -20.62
N SER A 192 -1.96 -1.77 -19.45
CA SER A 192 -3.29 -1.97 -18.87
C SER A 192 -3.84 -0.68 -18.29
N VAL A 193 -5.06 -0.34 -18.71
CA VAL A 193 -5.83 0.79 -18.19
C VAL A 193 -7.17 0.26 -17.70
N ALA A 194 -7.53 0.59 -16.46
CA ALA A 194 -8.84 0.27 -15.93
C ALA A 194 -9.47 1.44 -15.18
N LEU A 195 -10.79 1.51 -15.29
CA LEU A 195 -11.66 2.33 -14.43
C LEU A 195 -12.53 1.40 -13.59
N GLY A 196 -13.01 1.90 -12.45
CA GLY A 196 -13.70 1.05 -11.50
C GLY A 196 -14.53 1.81 -10.49
N LEU A 197 -15.40 1.06 -9.83
CA LEU A 197 -16.18 1.52 -8.69
C LEU A 197 -15.64 0.91 -7.40
N ILE A 198 -15.82 1.64 -6.30
CA ILE A 198 -15.48 1.18 -4.95
C ILE A 198 -16.59 1.53 -3.98
N ALA A 199 -16.96 0.56 -3.15
CA ALA A 199 -17.75 0.75 -1.95
C ALA A 199 -16.90 0.35 -0.74
N MET A 200 -16.98 1.13 0.33
CA MET A 200 -16.20 0.89 1.54
C MET A 200 -17.04 1.14 2.78
N TYR A 201 -17.00 0.21 3.72
CA TYR A 201 -17.44 0.43 5.09
C TYR A 201 -16.20 0.59 5.97
N ASP A 202 -16.12 1.67 6.75
CA ASP A 202 -14.97 1.94 7.61
C ASP A 202 -15.42 2.47 8.97
N SER A 203 -15.47 1.58 9.96
CA SER A 203 -15.82 1.90 11.35
C SER A 203 -14.62 1.90 12.28
N ARG A 204 -13.40 1.84 11.74
CA ARG A 204 -12.18 1.87 12.54
C ARG A 204 -12.09 3.15 13.35
N ASN A 205 -11.59 3.03 14.57
CA ASN A 205 -11.37 4.19 15.44
C ASN A 205 -10.16 5.03 15.03
N ASN A 206 -9.15 4.41 14.43
CA ASN A 206 -7.97 5.08 13.88
C ASN A 206 -7.57 4.43 12.55
N GLN A 207 -7.21 5.26 11.57
CA GLN A 207 -6.92 4.79 10.22
C GLN A 207 -5.53 4.16 10.07
N ASN A 208 -4.58 4.59 10.89
CA ASN A 208 -3.17 4.21 10.84
C ASN A 208 -2.82 3.15 11.89
N SER A 209 -3.41 3.23 13.08
CA SER A 209 -3.24 2.23 14.15
C SER A 209 -4.60 1.85 14.76
N PRO A 210 -5.43 1.08 14.03
CA PRO A 210 -6.76 0.71 14.49
C PRO A 210 -6.67 -0.25 15.68
N SER A 211 -7.40 0.03 16.76
CA SER A 211 -7.56 -0.91 17.88
C SER A 211 -8.93 -1.57 17.94
N GLU A 212 -9.91 -1.03 17.22
CA GLU A 212 -11.25 -1.59 17.12
C GLU A 212 -11.91 -1.24 15.77
N GLY A 213 -12.93 -2.02 15.42
CA GLY A 213 -13.82 -1.75 14.29
C GLY A 213 -13.48 -2.54 13.03
N ILE A 214 -14.25 -2.28 11.98
CA ILE A 214 -14.24 -3.06 10.75
C ILE A 214 -13.89 -2.16 9.56
N ARG A 215 -13.13 -2.72 8.62
CA ARG A 215 -12.96 -2.18 7.28
C ARG A 215 -13.32 -3.23 6.25
N LEU A 216 -14.33 -2.94 5.44
CA LEU A 216 -14.69 -3.73 4.26
C LEU A 216 -14.51 -2.87 3.01
N ASN A 217 -13.77 -3.36 2.03
CA ASN A 217 -13.70 -2.78 0.69
C ASN A 217 -14.30 -3.78 -0.30
N LEU A 218 -15.20 -3.31 -1.15
CA LEU A 218 -15.72 -4.00 -2.32
C LEU A 218 -15.37 -3.14 -3.53
N GLU A 219 -14.58 -3.68 -4.45
CA GLU A 219 -14.11 -2.93 -5.60
C GLU A 219 -14.14 -3.77 -6.87
N ASN A 220 -14.32 -3.07 -7.99
CA ASN A 220 -14.15 -3.62 -9.32
C ASN A 220 -13.14 -2.78 -10.10
N PHE A 221 -12.41 -3.41 -10.99
CA PHE A 221 -11.73 -2.77 -12.11
C PHE A 221 -12.20 -3.39 -13.42
N ALA A 222 -12.54 -2.52 -14.37
CA ALA A 222 -12.87 -2.84 -15.73
C ALA A 222 -11.70 -2.42 -16.63
N TYR A 223 -10.86 -3.40 -17.00
CA TYR A 223 -9.75 -3.22 -17.94
C TYR A 223 -10.29 -3.18 -19.35
N ARG A 224 -9.90 -2.16 -20.12
CA ARG A 224 -10.47 -1.95 -21.46
C ARG A 224 -9.41 -1.52 -22.48
N GLU A 225 -9.45 -2.14 -23.65
CA GLU A 225 -8.66 -1.72 -24.82
C GLU A 225 -9.01 -0.29 -25.25
N ALA A 226 -10.30 0.07 -25.18
CA ALA A 226 -10.79 1.40 -25.53
C ALA A 226 -10.22 2.54 -24.64
N LEU A 227 -9.60 2.20 -23.50
CA LEU A 227 -8.93 3.15 -22.62
C LEU A 227 -7.41 3.20 -22.83
N GLY A 228 -6.88 2.47 -23.83
CA GLY A 228 -5.46 2.36 -24.13
C GLY A 228 -4.75 1.17 -23.47
N GLY A 229 -5.49 0.17 -22.99
CA GLY A 229 -4.93 -1.12 -22.58
C GLY A 229 -4.86 -2.11 -23.74
N GLU A 230 -4.31 -3.30 -23.49
CA GLU A 230 -4.20 -4.37 -24.48
C GLU A 230 -5.33 -5.41 -24.42
N GLU A 231 -5.98 -5.55 -23.26
CA GLU A 231 -6.94 -6.63 -23.02
C GLU A 231 -8.21 -6.14 -22.31
N ASN A 232 -9.32 -6.83 -22.57
CA ASN A 232 -10.63 -6.56 -21.98
C ASN A 232 -11.00 -7.61 -20.91
N PHE A 233 -11.00 -7.23 -19.64
CA PHE A 233 -11.44 -8.12 -18.55
C PHE A 233 -11.89 -7.33 -17.31
N ASP A 234 -12.56 -8.01 -16.38
CA ASP A 234 -13.03 -7.42 -15.13
C ASP A 234 -12.42 -8.14 -13.92
N VAL A 235 -11.95 -7.37 -12.95
CA VAL A 235 -11.44 -7.86 -11.67
C VAL A 235 -12.36 -7.41 -10.56
N TYR A 236 -12.80 -8.34 -9.72
CA TYR A 236 -13.59 -8.06 -8.52
C TYR A 236 -12.77 -8.41 -7.29
N THR A 237 -12.75 -7.52 -6.31
CA THR A 237 -11.98 -7.72 -5.09
C THR A 237 -12.80 -7.33 -3.87
N MET A 238 -12.79 -8.23 -2.88
CA MET A 238 -13.30 -8.00 -1.54
C MET A 238 -12.13 -8.05 -0.58
N LYS A 239 -12.02 -7.06 0.32
CA LYS A 239 -11.04 -7.06 1.41
C LYS A 239 -11.75 -6.76 2.71
N TYR A 240 -11.63 -7.64 3.68
CA TYR A 240 -12.24 -7.52 4.98
C TYR A 240 -11.16 -7.47 6.06
N ARG A 241 -11.27 -6.54 7.00
CA ARG A 241 -10.44 -6.47 8.20
C ARG A 241 -11.29 -6.16 9.42
N HIS A 242 -11.03 -6.84 10.52
CA HIS A 242 -11.69 -6.61 11.80
C HIS A 242 -10.65 -6.53 12.91
N TYR A 243 -10.73 -5.48 13.72
CA TYR A 243 -9.88 -5.24 14.85
C TYR A 243 -10.70 -5.40 16.13
N LEU A 244 -10.26 -6.32 16.98
CA LEU A 244 -10.92 -6.68 18.23
C LEU A 244 -9.97 -6.38 19.39
N PRO A 245 -10.29 -5.41 20.27
CA PRO A 245 -9.47 -5.16 21.45
C PRO A 245 -9.60 -6.34 22.43
N HIS A 246 -8.49 -6.74 23.06
CA HIS A 246 -8.45 -7.78 24.08
C HIS A 246 -7.34 -7.54 25.10
N GLY A 247 -7.60 -7.88 26.37
CA GLY A 247 -6.66 -7.63 27.46
C GLY A 247 -6.32 -6.14 27.63
N ASN A 248 -5.27 -5.85 28.38
CA ASN A 248 -4.83 -4.48 28.62
C ASN A 248 -3.94 -3.99 27.45
N GLY A 249 -4.58 -3.55 26.36
CA GLY A 249 -3.91 -2.86 25.25
C GLY A 249 -3.56 -3.74 24.04
N HIS A 250 -3.96 -5.02 24.02
CA HIS A 250 -3.74 -5.88 22.86
C HIS A 250 -4.91 -5.82 21.86
N VAL A 251 -4.61 -6.12 20.59
CA VAL A 251 -5.60 -6.09 19.50
C VAL A 251 -5.43 -7.34 18.65
N LEU A 252 -6.51 -8.09 18.46
CA LEU A 252 -6.59 -9.17 17.50
C LEU A 252 -7.07 -8.63 16.15
N GLY A 253 -6.25 -8.82 15.11
CA GLY A 253 -6.60 -8.47 13.73
C GLY A 253 -7.00 -9.69 12.91
N LEU A 254 -8.22 -9.69 12.38
CA LEU A 254 -8.69 -10.67 11.40
C LEU A 254 -8.67 -10.04 10.00
N GLN A 255 -8.22 -10.79 9.00
CA GLN A 255 -8.21 -10.33 7.60
C GLN A 255 -8.66 -11.43 6.63
N GLY A 256 -9.30 -11.00 5.53
CA GLY A 256 -9.73 -11.84 4.41
C GLY A 256 -9.92 -11.03 3.14
#